data_AF-A0A1Y1UHL1-F1
#
_entry.id   AF-A0A1Y1UHL1-F1
#
_cell.length_a   1.000
_cell.length_b   1.000
_cell.length_c   1.000
_cell.angle_alpha   90.00
_cell.angle_beta   90.00
_cell.angle_gamma   90.00
#
_symmetry.space_group_name_H-M   'P 1'
#
loop_
_entity.id
_entity.type
_entity.pdbx_description
1 polymer ?
#
loop_
_entity_poly.entity_id
_entity_poly.type
_entity_poly.pdbx_seq_one_letter_code
_entity_poly.pdbx_strand_id
1 'polypeptide(L)'
;MTFAAGYWHWFWLIQPAPGPEDTILSSPDTYWRMKMGTPESTSSYWSEEDVDVYGALMSDRSAVHAACEDYRAAASIDLDHDQADYDEGKRIHTPLRILWGRHGMVEKLGKAVDIWQDFASADVKVSGSALACGHEIPEEVPKDLLEEIHSFMK
;
A
#
# COMPACT_ATOMS: atom_id res chain seq x y z
N MET A 1 -17.43 0.16 -9.02
CA MET A 1 -17.28 -1.29 -8.77
C MET A 1 -15.83 -1.75 -8.83
N THR A 2 -15.07 -1.45 -9.89
CA THR A 2 -13.67 -1.89 -10.04
C THR A 2 -12.74 -1.51 -8.89
N PHE A 3 -12.84 -0.29 -8.36
CA PHE A 3 -12.04 0.16 -7.21
C PHE A 3 -12.38 -0.60 -5.93
N ALA A 4 -13.65 -0.60 -5.53
CA ALA A 4 -14.11 -1.32 -4.33
C ALA A 4 -13.88 -2.83 -4.40
N ALA A 5 -13.93 -3.44 -5.59
CA ALA A 5 -13.58 -4.84 -5.78
C ALA A 5 -12.07 -5.11 -5.70
N GLY A 6 -11.23 -4.16 -6.13
CA GLY A 6 -9.76 -4.27 -6.00
C GLY A 6 -9.25 -4.00 -4.59
N TYR A 7 -9.90 -3.09 -3.86
CA TYR A 7 -9.53 -2.67 -2.50
C TYR A 7 -10.60 -3.07 -1.47
N TRP A 8 -11.27 -4.20 -1.67
CA TRP A 8 -12.34 -4.68 -0.79
C TRP A 8 -11.92 -4.77 0.68
N HIS A 9 -10.66 -5.14 0.92
CA HIS A 9 -10.09 -5.30 2.25
C HIS A 9 -10.03 -3.98 3.02
N TRP A 10 -9.92 -2.82 2.34
CA TRP A 10 -9.98 -1.51 3.00
C TRP A 10 -11.32 -1.31 3.71
N PHE A 11 -12.42 -1.76 3.10
CA PHE A 11 -13.77 -1.62 3.67
C PHE A 11 -14.10 -2.72 4.69
N TRP A 12 -13.42 -3.86 4.58
CA TRP A 12 -13.65 -4.99 5.46
C TRP A 12 -12.86 -4.90 6.77
N LEU A 13 -11.59 -4.47 6.72
CA LEU A 13 -10.74 -4.38 7.90
C LEU A 13 -11.16 -3.27 8.86
N ILE A 14 -11.93 -2.28 8.38
CA ILE A 14 -12.49 -1.21 9.22
C ILE A 14 -13.71 -1.63 10.06
N GLN A 15 -14.25 -2.84 9.86
CA GLN A 15 -15.39 -3.30 10.66
C GLN A 15 -14.99 -3.48 12.14
N PRO A 16 -15.92 -3.37 13.11
CA PRO A 16 -15.58 -3.43 14.54
C PRO A 16 -14.85 -4.71 14.96
N ALA A 17 -13.87 -4.55 15.86
CA ALA A 17 -13.17 -5.66 16.47
C ALA A 17 -14.12 -6.54 17.32
N PRO A 18 -13.86 -7.85 17.45
CA PRO A 18 -12.78 -8.61 16.81
C PRO A 18 -13.19 -9.27 15.46
N GLY A 19 -14.19 -8.72 14.75
CA GLY A 19 -14.80 -9.40 13.59
C GLY A 19 -13.83 -9.76 12.46
N PRO A 20 -13.13 -8.78 11.85
CA PRO A 20 -12.10 -9.05 10.85
C PRO A 20 -10.97 -9.94 11.40
N GLU A 21 -10.52 -9.67 12.64
CA GLU A 21 -9.44 -10.41 13.29
C GLU A 21 -9.75 -11.91 13.40
N ASP A 22 -10.91 -12.26 13.94
CA ASP A 22 -11.31 -13.67 14.12
C ASP A 22 -11.51 -14.37 12.78
N THR A 23 -11.92 -13.64 11.73
CA THR A 23 -12.04 -14.20 10.39
C THR A 23 -10.68 -14.51 9.78
N ILE A 24 -9.71 -13.59 9.88
CA ILE A 24 -8.32 -13.83 9.42
C ILE A 24 -7.74 -15.03 10.16
N LEU A 25 -7.85 -15.03 11.50
CA LEU A 25 -7.25 -16.06 12.36
C LEU A 25 -7.93 -17.43 12.22
N SER A 26 -9.12 -17.52 11.63
CA SER A 26 -9.75 -18.80 11.29
C SER A 26 -9.02 -19.55 10.17
N SER A 27 -8.36 -18.82 9.27
CA SER A 27 -7.52 -19.39 8.21
C SER A 27 -6.51 -18.36 7.68
N PRO A 28 -5.42 -18.10 8.42
CA PRO A 28 -4.38 -17.14 8.04
C PRO A 28 -3.82 -17.39 6.64
N ASP A 29 -3.52 -18.65 6.32
CA ASP A 29 -3.00 -19.07 5.02
C ASP A 29 -3.94 -18.73 3.86
N THR A 30 -5.25 -18.86 4.08
CA THR A 30 -6.25 -18.55 3.05
C THR A 30 -6.32 -17.05 2.84
N TYR A 31 -6.36 -16.28 3.93
CA TYR A 31 -6.35 -14.83 3.86
C TYR A 31 -5.08 -14.31 3.18
N TRP A 32 -3.91 -14.84 3.53
CA TRP A 32 -2.63 -14.51 2.91
C TRP A 32 -2.67 -14.77 1.40
N ARG A 33 -3.08 -15.97 0.96
CA ARG A 33 -3.20 -16.28 -0.47
C ARG A 33 -4.19 -15.37 -1.20
N MET A 34 -5.29 -14.97 -0.56
CA MET A 34 -6.24 -14.02 -1.14
C MET A 34 -5.62 -12.62 -1.33
N LYS A 35 -4.74 -12.21 -0.43
CA LYS A 35 -4.04 -10.91 -0.49
C LYS A 35 -2.91 -10.91 -1.54
N MET A 36 -2.13 -11.98 -1.60
CA MET A 36 -0.97 -12.06 -2.50
C MET A 36 -1.37 -12.33 -3.96
N GLY A 37 -2.57 -12.87 -4.20
CA GLY A 37 -3.02 -13.26 -5.54
C GLY A 37 -2.77 -14.74 -5.83
N THR A 38 -3.12 -15.19 -7.04
CA THR A 38 -2.99 -16.61 -7.42
C THR A 38 -1.52 -17.03 -7.51
N PRO A 39 -1.20 -18.33 -7.32
CA PRO A 39 0.16 -18.88 -7.47
C PRO A 39 0.89 -18.45 -8.75
N GLU A 40 0.17 -18.26 -9.86
CA GLU A 40 0.74 -17.81 -11.14
C GLU A 40 1.21 -16.34 -11.12
N SER A 41 0.69 -15.52 -10.18
CA SER A 41 1.14 -14.16 -9.90
C SER A 41 2.14 -14.07 -8.75
N THR A 42 2.16 -15.05 -7.83
CA THR A 42 2.97 -15.02 -6.60
C THR A 42 4.23 -15.88 -6.66
N SER A 43 4.36 -16.83 -7.59
CA SER A 43 5.47 -17.80 -7.52
C SER A 43 6.81 -17.32 -8.08
N SER A 44 6.97 -16.07 -8.53
CA SER A 44 8.23 -15.66 -9.20
C SER A 44 9.10 -14.69 -8.40
N TYR A 45 8.60 -14.01 -7.37
CA TYR A 45 9.37 -12.98 -6.65
C TYR A 45 9.41 -13.09 -5.12
N TRP A 46 8.53 -13.87 -4.49
CA TRP A 46 8.62 -14.14 -3.05
C TRP A 46 9.60 -15.29 -2.77
N SER A 47 10.53 -15.10 -1.86
CA SER A 47 11.34 -16.22 -1.35
C SER A 47 10.53 -17.08 -0.36
N GLU A 48 10.97 -18.31 -0.12
CA GLU A 48 10.36 -19.16 0.92
C GLU A 48 10.46 -18.49 2.30
N GLU A 49 11.56 -17.81 2.58
CA GLU A 49 11.79 -17.06 3.83
C GLU A 49 10.76 -15.93 3.99
N ASP A 50 10.48 -15.18 2.93
CA ASP A 50 9.46 -14.13 2.95
C ASP A 50 8.08 -14.72 3.30
N VAL A 51 7.70 -15.80 2.61
CA VAL A 51 6.42 -16.47 2.84
C VAL A 51 6.29 -16.96 4.28
N ASP A 52 7.36 -17.53 4.84
CA ASP A 52 7.37 -18.00 6.24
C ASP A 52 7.23 -16.84 7.23
N VAL A 53 7.95 -15.73 7.02
CA VAL A 53 7.90 -14.55 7.89
C VAL A 53 6.51 -13.92 7.87
N TYR A 54 5.97 -13.64 6.68
CA TYR A 54 4.65 -13.01 6.55
C TYR A 54 3.53 -13.96 7.01
N GLY A 55 3.64 -15.27 6.73
CA GLY A 55 2.69 -16.27 7.20
C GLY A 55 2.65 -16.38 8.73
N ALA A 56 3.81 -16.32 9.39
CA ALA A 56 3.89 -16.29 10.85
C ALA A 56 3.19 -15.04 11.43
N LEU A 57 3.40 -13.86 10.83
CA LEU A 57 2.74 -12.62 11.26
C LEU A 57 1.22 -12.65 11.06
N MET A 58 0.74 -13.20 9.94
CA MET A 58 -0.71 -13.35 9.69
C MET A 58 -1.39 -14.35 10.64
N SER A 59 -0.60 -15.20 11.31
CA SER A 59 -1.08 -16.15 12.31
C SER A 59 -1.02 -15.61 13.74
N ASP A 60 -0.36 -14.46 13.96
CA ASP A 60 -0.27 -13.82 15.25
C ASP A 60 -1.44 -12.86 15.50
N ARG A 61 -2.17 -13.06 16.60
CA ARG A 61 -3.36 -12.26 16.92
C ARG A 61 -3.03 -10.78 17.13
N SER A 62 -1.87 -10.46 17.72
CA SER A 62 -1.51 -9.07 17.98
C SER A 62 -1.14 -8.33 16.69
N ALA A 63 -0.43 -8.99 15.79
CA ALA A 63 -0.10 -8.47 14.47
C ALA A 63 -1.36 -8.27 13.61
N VAL A 64 -2.27 -9.25 13.59
CA VAL A 64 -3.55 -9.14 12.88
C VAL A 64 -4.41 -8.01 13.44
N HIS A 65 -4.49 -7.88 14.76
CA HIS A 65 -5.24 -6.78 15.38
C HIS A 65 -4.62 -5.42 15.04
N ALA A 66 -3.28 -5.29 15.14
CA ALA A 66 -2.59 -4.06 14.76
C ALA A 66 -2.82 -3.70 13.29
N ALA A 67 -2.80 -4.68 12.38
CA ALA A 67 -3.14 -4.46 10.98
C ALA A 67 -4.59 -4.00 10.80
N CYS A 68 -5.55 -4.54 11.56
CA CYS A 68 -6.94 -4.05 11.50
C CYS A 68 -7.08 -2.62 12.05
N GLU A 69 -6.38 -2.29 13.14
CA GLU A 69 -6.36 -0.95 13.72
C GLU A 69 -5.74 0.09 12.78
N ASP A 70 -4.71 -0.28 12.01
CA ASP A 70 -4.14 0.56 10.93
C ASP A 70 -5.23 0.98 9.92
N TYR A 71 -6.01 0.02 9.41
CA TYR A 71 -7.13 0.34 8.51
C TYR A 71 -8.22 1.18 9.18
N ARG A 72 -8.54 0.93 10.45
CA ARG A 72 -9.52 1.72 11.20
C ARG A 72 -9.05 3.17 11.39
N ALA A 73 -7.76 3.37 11.66
CA ALA A 73 -7.15 4.70 11.73
C ALA A 73 -7.19 5.41 10.36
N ALA A 74 -6.83 4.70 9.29
CA ALA A 74 -6.86 5.21 7.92
C ALA A 74 -8.27 5.63 7.44
N ALA A 75 -9.33 5.04 8.02
CA ALA A 75 -10.72 5.40 7.74
C ALA A 75 -11.33 6.38 8.76
N SER A 76 -10.53 6.90 9.69
CA SER A 76 -10.97 7.83 10.72
C SER A 76 -9.91 8.91 10.98
N ILE A 77 -9.11 8.76 12.05
CA ILE A 77 -8.24 9.81 12.57
C ILE A 77 -7.19 10.28 11.56
N ASP A 78 -6.71 9.42 10.66
CA ASP A 78 -5.75 9.82 9.64
C ASP A 78 -6.37 10.76 8.61
N LEU A 79 -7.66 10.59 8.28
CA LEU A 79 -8.38 11.52 7.41
C LEU A 79 -8.58 12.88 8.09
N ASP A 80 -8.84 12.89 9.41
CA ASP A 80 -8.96 14.12 10.19
C ASP A 80 -7.61 14.88 10.20
N HIS A 81 -6.51 14.15 10.36
CA HIS A 81 -5.15 14.73 10.30
C HIS A 81 -4.82 15.28 8.91
N ASP A 82 -5.05 14.50 7.86
CA ASP A 82 -4.80 14.91 6.47
C ASP A 82 -5.63 16.15 6.10
N GLN A 83 -6.91 16.18 6.49
CA GLN A 83 -7.80 17.32 6.23
C GLN A 83 -7.36 18.56 7.01
N ALA A 84 -6.99 18.42 8.28
CA ALA A 84 -6.51 19.54 9.09
C ALA A 84 -5.24 20.17 8.50
N ASP A 85 -4.27 19.34 8.11
CA ASP A 85 -3.04 19.82 7.44
C ASP A 85 -3.35 20.47 6.09
N TYR A 86 -4.28 19.89 5.32
CA TYR A 86 -4.71 20.47 4.05
C TYR A 86 -5.33 21.85 4.22
N ASP A 87 -6.25 22.00 5.18
CA ASP A 87 -6.99 23.23 5.50
C ASP A 87 -6.10 24.32 6.08
N GLU A 88 -5.11 23.94 6.90
CA GLU A 88 -4.08 24.85 7.43
C GLU A 88 -3.06 25.27 6.37
N GLY A 89 -3.13 24.72 5.16
CA GLY A 89 -2.17 25.00 4.10
C GLY A 89 -0.79 24.38 4.34
N LYS A 90 -0.67 23.38 5.23
CA LYS A 90 0.57 22.63 5.39
C LYS A 90 0.82 21.82 4.12
N ARG A 91 2.04 21.91 3.61
CA ARG A 91 2.44 21.27 2.36
C ARG A 91 3.83 20.66 2.52
N ILE A 92 4.12 19.66 1.70
CA ILE A 92 5.44 19.05 1.64
C ILE A 92 6.40 20.04 0.98
N HIS A 93 7.57 20.24 1.59
CA HIS A 93 8.60 21.20 1.12
C HIS A 93 9.85 20.51 0.56
N THR A 94 9.87 19.19 0.50
CA THR A 94 10.99 18.39 -0.02
C THR A 94 10.63 17.82 -1.40
N PRO A 95 11.57 17.71 -2.34
CA PRO A 95 11.35 17.03 -3.61
C PRO A 95 10.71 15.65 -3.43
N LEU A 96 9.83 15.26 -4.35
CA LEU A 96 9.11 13.98 -4.30
C LEU A 96 9.34 13.14 -5.57
N ARG A 97 9.50 11.83 -5.37
CA ARG A 97 9.55 10.80 -6.41
C ARG A 97 8.47 9.75 -6.13
N ILE A 98 7.40 9.79 -6.91
CA ILE A 98 6.25 8.90 -6.76
C ILE A 98 6.41 7.72 -7.72
N LEU A 99 6.56 6.51 -7.20
CA LEU A 99 6.68 5.28 -7.98
C LEU A 99 5.45 4.41 -7.72
N TRP A 100 4.89 3.82 -8.77
CA TRP A 100 3.75 2.92 -8.66
C TRP A 100 3.82 1.79 -9.69
N GLY A 101 3.08 0.71 -9.44
CA GLY A 101 2.97 -0.41 -10.37
C GLY A 101 2.12 -0.11 -11.60
N ARG A 102 2.69 -0.31 -12.79
CA ARG A 102 1.99 -0.20 -14.08
C ARG A 102 0.82 -1.16 -14.22
N HIS A 103 0.82 -2.28 -13.50
CA HIS A 103 -0.25 -3.28 -13.55
C HIS A 103 -1.29 -3.08 -12.44
N GLY A 104 -1.08 -2.10 -11.54
CA GLY A 104 -1.92 -1.81 -10.38
C GLY A 104 -3.11 -0.89 -10.65
N MET A 105 -3.93 -0.67 -9.61
CA MET A 105 -5.07 0.25 -9.69
C MET A 105 -4.64 1.71 -9.79
N VAL A 106 -3.51 2.08 -9.18
CA VAL A 106 -2.97 3.45 -9.20
C VAL A 106 -2.71 3.93 -10.64
N GLU A 107 -2.14 3.06 -11.50
CA GLU A 107 -1.96 3.35 -12.93
C GLU A 107 -3.31 3.60 -13.62
N LYS A 108 -4.32 2.77 -13.32
CA LYS A 108 -5.66 2.92 -13.92
C LYS A 108 -6.36 4.22 -13.53
N LEU A 109 -6.04 4.76 -12.34
CA LEU A 109 -6.55 6.06 -11.90
C LEU A 109 -5.85 7.22 -12.61
N GLY A 110 -4.60 7.03 -13.05
CA GLY A 110 -3.87 7.98 -13.92
C GLY A 110 -3.56 9.34 -13.29
N LYS A 111 -3.52 9.41 -11.95
CA LYS A 111 -3.41 10.67 -11.19
C LYS A 111 -2.32 10.66 -10.12
N ALA A 112 -1.42 9.68 -10.12
CA ALA A 112 -0.48 9.48 -9.03
C ALA A 112 0.36 10.74 -8.74
N VAL A 113 1.01 11.30 -9.76
CA VAL A 113 1.84 12.51 -9.62
C VAL A 113 0.98 13.74 -9.32
N ASP A 114 -0.15 13.90 -10.01
CA ASP A 114 -1.05 15.06 -9.86
C ASP A 114 -1.59 15.17 -8.42
N ILE A 115 -2.01 14.05 -7.82
CA ILE A 115 -2.47 14.03 -6.42
C ILE A 115 -1.36 14.55 -5.50
N TRP A 116 -0.13 14.04 -5.65
CA TRP A 116 0.98 14.48 -4.80
C TRP A 116 1.42 15.93 -5.06
N GLN A 117 1.17 16.47 -6.24
CA GLN A 117 1.38 17.90 -6.50
C GLN A 117 0.45 18.79 -5.66
N ASP A 118 -0.79 18.35 -5.41
CA ASP A 118 -1.74 19.12 -4.60
C ASP A 118 -1.33 19.22 -3.11
N PHE A 119 -0.55 18.24 -2.63
CA PHE A 119 -0.02 18.17 -1.25
C PHE A 119 1.40 18.75 -1.11
N ALA A 120 2.06 19.08 -2.22
CA ALA A 120 3.38 19.69 -2.23
C ALA A 120 3.31 21.21 -2.35
N SER A 121 4.33 21.91 -1.88
CA SER A 121 4.45 23.35 -2.10
C SER A 121 4.72 23.66 -3.57
N ALA A 122 4.29 24.82 -4.06
CA ALA A 122 4.37 25.17 -5.48
C ALA A 122 5.79 25.15 -6.07
N ASP A 123 6.81 25.31 -5.22
CA ASP A 123 8.24 25.28 -5.58
C ASP A 123 8.85 23.87 -5.52
N VAL A 124 8.13 22.89 -4.99
CA VAL A 124 8.60 21.51 -4.86
C VAL A 124 8.44 20.76 -6.16
N LYS A 125 9.55 20.17 -6.63
CA LYS A 125 9.51 19.25 -7.76
C LYS A 125 8.90 17.91 -7.34
N VAL A 126 7.70 17.64 -7.84
CA VAL A 126 7.07 16.31 -7.80
C VAL A 126 7.29 15.64 -9.15
N SER A 127 7.89 14.45 -9.11
CA SER A 127 8.18 13.62 -10.29
C SER A 127 7.79 12.18 -9.99
N GLY A 128 7.64 11.35 -11.03
CA GLY A 128 7.24 9.97 -10.83
C GLY A 128 7.07 9.20 -12.12
N SER A 129 7.00 7.88 -12.01
CA SER A 129 6.83 6.98 -13.13
C SER A 129 6.23 5.64 -12.67
N ALA A 130 5.53 4.99 -13.60
CA ALA A 130 5.05 3.62 -13.42
C ALA A 130 6.17 2.62 -13.74
N LEU A 131 6.47 1.72 -12.80
CA LEU A 131 7.39 0.60 -13.00
C LEU A 131 6.63 -0.63 -13.51
N ALA A 132 7.32 -1.52 -14.23
CA ALA A 132 6.73 -2.68 -14.91
C ALA A 132 6.40 -3.84 -13.95
N CYS A 133 5.57 -3.55 -12.94
CA CYS A 133 5.18 -4.44 -11.85
C CYS A 133 3.75 -4.16 -11.35
N GLY A 134 3.29 -4.99 -10.42
CA GLY A 134 2.14 -4.79 -9.54
C GLY A 134 2.46 -3.89 -8.35
N HIS A 135 1.83 -4.15 -7.20
CA HIS A 135 1.91 -3.28 -6.03
C HIS A 135 3.23 -3.42 -5.26
N GLU A 136 3.82 -4.62 -5.30
CA GLU A 136 4.90 -5.06 -4.40
C GLU A 136 6.24 -4.73 -5.07
N ILE A 137 6.44 -3.45 -5.38
CA ILE A 137 7.60 -2.94 -6.16
C ILE A 137 8.94 -3.44 -5.60
N PRO A 138 9.19 -3.42 -4.27
CA PRO A 138 10.46 -3.87 -3.71
C PRO A 138 10.75 -5.34 -4.02
N GLU A 139 9.75 -6.22 -4.03
CA GLU A 139 9.93 -7.62 -4.40
C GLU A 139 9.92 -7.84 -5.91
N GLU A 140 9.02 -7.18 -6.65
CA GLU A 140 8.78 -7.45 -8.08
C GLU A 140 9.89 -6.91 -9.00
N VAL A 141 10.36 -5.69 -8.76
CA VAL A 141 11.36 -5.00 -9.60
C VAL A 141 12.42 -4.26 -8.76
N PRO A 142 13.12 -4.96 -7.82
CA PRO A 142 14.07 -4.32 -6.89
C PRO A 142 15.18 -3.55 -7.59
N LYS A 143 15.64 -4.00 -8.76
CA LYS A 143 16.71 -3.33 -9.51
C LYS A 143 16.26 -1.98 -10.06
N ASP A 144 15.10 -1.94 -10.70
CA ASP A 144 14.52 -0.71 -11.24
C ASP A 144 14.20 0.28 -10.12
N LEU A 145 13.68 -0.21 -8.98
CA LEU A 145 13.46 0.59 -7.79
C LEU A 145 14.76 1.22 -7.26
N LEU A 146 15.83 0.42 -7.13
CA LEU A 146 17.13 0.91 -6.67
C LEU A 146 17.71 1.95 -7.63
N GLU A 147 17.57 1.76 -8.95
CA GLU A 147 18.01 2.74 -9.93
C GLU A 147 17.28 4.09 -9.78
N GLU A 148 15.95 4.08 -9.60
CA GLU A 148 15.17 5.28 -9.34
C GLU A 148 15.60 5.97 -8.03
N ILE A 149 15.77 5.20 -6.94
CA ILE A 149 16.24 5.73 -5.64
C ILE A 149 17.63 6.36 -5.80
N HIS A 150 18.58 5.66 -6.41
CA HIS A 150 19.94 6.16 -6.60
C HIS A 150 19.99 7.38 -7.54
N SER A 151 19.11 7.45 -8.53
CA SER A 151 19.00 8.61 -9.43
C SER A 151 18.43 9.83 -8.70
N PHE A 152 17.44 9.61 -7.83
CA PHE A 152 16.76 10.68 -7.09
C PHE A 152 17.61 11.25 -5.94
N MET A 153 18.41 10.42 -5.28
CA MET A 153 19.22 10.80 -4.12
C MET A 153 20.58 11.42 -4.47
N LYS A 154 20.90 11.57 -5.76
CA LYS A 154 22.11 12.24 -6.26
C LYS A 154 21.89 13.74 -6.40
#